data_AF-A0A6H5G363-F1
#
_entry.id   AF-A0A6H5G363-F1
#
_cell.length_a   1.000
_cell.length_b   1.000
_cell.length_c   1.000
_cell.angle_alpha   90.00
_cell.angle_beta   90.00
_cell.angle_gamma   90.00
#
_symmetry.space_group_name_H-M   'P 1'
#
loop_
_entity.id
_entity.type
_entity.pdbx_description
1 polymer ?
#
loop_
_entity_poly.entity_id
_entity_poly.type
_entity_poly.pdbx_seq_one_letter_code
_entity_poly.pdbx_strand_id
1 'polypeptide(L)'
;MLSVFIPCRTVNFQNAFWNSPALDLQHFLNTSPKPELIGDDSKRGQIVEHYVKTLVKSLKDFGHEKSITEEEVASEIERTELVGIANAINVLSGLYMKAEDAAYADDFIKEALKTKQIKIDSRGM
;
A
#
# COMPACT_ATOMS: atom_id res chain seq x y z
N MET A 1 5.27 1.99 -32.84
CA MET A 1 5.49 1.09 -31.69
C MET A 1 4.18 1.03 -30.93
N LEU A 2 3.41 -0.05 -31.08
CA LEU A 2 2.11 -0.19 -30.43
C LEU A 2 2.36 -0.52 -28.95
N SER A 3 1.98 0.38 -28.04
CA SER A 3 1.98 0.11 -26.61
C SER A 3 0.93 -0.97 -26.33
N VAL A 4 1.39 -2.15 -25.90
CA VAL A 4 0.49 -3.20 -25.42
C VAL A 4 -0.08 -2.73 -24.09
N PHE A 5 -1.39 -2.46 -24.07
CA PHE A 5 -2.11 -2.20 -22.83
C PHE A 5 -2.31 -3.53 -22.10
N ILE A 6 -1.54 -3.77 -21.05
CA ILE A 6 -1.76 -4.91 -20.16
C ILE A 6 -2.79 -4.44 -19.12
N PRO A 7 -4.02 -4.97 -19.12
CA PRO A 7 -5.00 -4.61 -18.11
C PRO A 7 -4.51 -5.06 -16.73
N CYS A 8 -4.30 -4.10 -15.83
CA CYS A 8 -4.02 -4.39 -14.43
C CYS A 8 -5.34 -4.67 -13.70
N ARG A 9 -5.37 -5.72 -12.89
CA ARG A 9 -6.50 -6.06 -12.02
C ARG A 9 -6.01 -6.04 -10.58
N THR A 10 -6.73 -5.35 -9.71
CA THR A 10 -6.51 -5.42 -8.27
C THR A 10 -6.94 -6.80 -7.76
N VAL A 11 -6.08 -7.42 -6.97
CA VAL A 11 -6.29 -8.75 -6.37
C VAL A 11 -6.03 -8.66 -4.86
N ASN A 12 -6.46 -9.66 -4.09
CA ASN A 12 -6.28 -9.76 -2.63
C ASN A 12 -6.97 -8.64 -1.80
N PHE A 13 -8.29 -8.76 -1.62
CA PHE A 13 -9.11 -7.82 -0.85
C PHE A 13 -9.14 -8.06 0.66
N GLN A 14 -8.23 -8.88 1.19
CA GLN A 14 -8.19 -9.25 2.61
C GLN A 14 -8.01 -8.06 3.58
N ASN A 15 -7.46 -6.95 3.08
CA ASN A 15 -7.27 -5.70 3.82
C ASN A 15 -8.15 -4.56 3.27
N ALA A 16 -9.16 -4.86 2.46
CA ALA A 16 -10.06 -3.84 1.91
C ALA A 16 -11.13 -3.46 2.95
N PHE A 17 -11.26 -2.17 3.23
CA PHE A 17 -12.30 -1.62 4.10
C PHE A 17 -12.64 -0.18 3.69
N TRP A 18 -13.79 0.32 4.15
CA TRP A 18 -14.22 1.70 3.87
C TRP A 18 -13.34 2.71 4.58
N ASN A 19 -12.76 3.63 3.81
CA ASN A 19 -11.67 4.48 4.27
C ASN A 19 -11.55 5.77 3.42
N SER A 20 -10.79 6.73 3.92
CA SER A 20 -10.20 7.81 3.14
C SER A 20 -9.32 7.27 1.99
N PRO A 21 -9.44 7.82 0.76
CA PRO A 21 -8.58 7.48 -0.37
C PRO A 21 -7.10 7.77 -0.10
N ALA A 22 -6.78 8.65 0.85
CA ALA A 22 -5.41 8.92 1.26
C ALA A 22 -4.72 7.67 1.82
N LEU A 23 -5.45 6.77 2.48
CA LEU A 23 -4.86 5.54 3.04
C LEU A 23 -4.56 4.49 1.95
N ASP A 24 -5.34 4.43 0.88
CA ASP A 24 -5.01 3.62 -0.29
C ASP A 24 -3.72 4.14 -0.97
N LEU A 25 -3.60 5.46 -1.08
CA LEU A 25 -2.38 6.12 -1.59
C LEU A 25 -1.19 5.88 -0.67
N GLN A 26 -1.35 6.01 0.64
CA GLN A 26 -0.30 5.71 1.62
C GLN A 26 0.15 4.25 1.52
N HIS A 27 -0.75 3.30 1.29
CA HIS A 27 -0.37 1.92 1.04
C HIS A 27 0.45 1.81 -0.25
N PHE A 28 -0.11 2.24 -1.38
CA PHE A 28 0.52 2.10 -2.69
C PHE A 28 1.90 2.77 -2.78
N LEU A 29 2.01 4.01 -2.30
CA LEU A 29 3.22 4.82 -2.42
C LEU A 29 4.35 4.33 -1.50
N ASN A 30 4.04 3.68 -0.39
CA ASN A 30 5.04 3.23 0.59
C ASN A 30 5.34 1.73 0.52
N THR A 31 4.55 0.94 -0.21
CA THR A 31 4.79 -0.51 -0.40
C THR A 31 5.15 -0.86 -1.85
N SER A 32 5.36 0.14 -2.71
CA SER A 32 5.75 -0.07 -4.09
C SER A 32 7.12 -0.77 -4.17
N PRO A 33 7.28 -1.82 -5.01
CA PRO A 33 8.58 -2.45 -5.25
C PRO A 33 9.57 -1.55 -6.00
N LYS A 34 9.09 -0.43 -6.55
CA LYS A 34 9.90 0.55 -7.28
C LYS A 34 10.37 1.64 -6.31
N PRO A 35 11.66 1.68 -5.92
CA PRO A 35 12.17 2.63 -4.94
C PRO A 35 11.97 4.08 -5.35
N GLU A 36 11.96 4.36 -6.65
CA GLU A 36 11.70 5.70 -7.19
C GLU A 36 10.29 6.20 -6.89
N LEU A 37 9.31 5.32 -6.61
CA LEU A 37 7.97 5.76 -6.18
C LEU A 37 7.92 6.06 -4.68
N ILE A 38 8.86 5.55 -3.91
CA ILE A 38 8.98 5.82 -2.48
C ILE A 38 9.72 7.15 -2.26
N GLY A 39 10.83 7.38 -2.96
CA GLY A 39 11.74 8.50 -2.67
C GLY A 39 11.67 9.73 -3.59
N ASP A 40 10.91 9.70 -4.69
CA ASP A 40 10.78 10.83 -5.62
C ASP A 40 9.45 11.56 -5.42
N ASP A 41 9.49 12.69 -4.72
CA ASP A 41 8.32 13.51 -4.43
C ASP A 41 7.59 14.00 -5.69
N SER A 42 8.30 14.24 -6.79
CA SER A 42 7.68 14.67 -8.04
C SER A 42 6.81 13.55 -8.63
N LYS A 43 7.30 12.31 -8.64
CA LYS A 43 6.51 11.16 -9.11
C LYS A 43 5.35 10.86 -8.18
N ARG A 44 5.55 10.97 -6.87
CA ARG A 44 4.49 10.81 -5.88
C ARG A 44 3.37 11.81 -6.11
N GLY A 45 3.71 13.08 -6.30
CA GLY A 45 2.74 14.13 -6.64
C GLY A 45 1.95 13.82 -7.91
N GLN A 46 2.62 13.39 -8.99
CA GLN A 46 1.94 13.01 -10.25
C GLN A 46 0.96 11.85 -10.05
N ILE A 47 1.29 10.86 -9.21
CA ILE A 47 0.40 9.73 -8.91
C ILE A 47 -0.82 10.19 -8.11
N VAL A 48 -0.61 11.02 -7.09
CA VAL A 48 -1.71 11.57 -6.28
C VAL A 48 -2.66 12.39 -7.15
N GLU A 49 -2.12 13.30 -7.98
CA GLU A 49 -2.90 14.12 -8.92
C GLU A 49 -3.72 13.23 -9.88
N HIS A 50 -3.08 12.22 -10.49
CA HIS A 50 -3.77 11.31 -11.41
C HIS A 50 -4.87 10.50 -10.71
N TYR A 51 -4.61 10.04 -9.49
CA TYR A 51 -5.56 9.28 -8.69
C TYR A 51 -6.78 10.14 -8.34
N VAL A 52 -6.57 11.34 -7.80
CA VAL A 52 -7.65 12.25 -7.40
C VAL A 52 -8.50 12.63 -8.61
N LYS A 53 -7.89 13.03 -9.73
CA LYS A 53 -8.63 13.35 -10.97
C LYS A 53 -9.49 12.19 -11.46
N THR A 54 -8.95 10.97 -11.42
CA THR A 54 -9.68 9.76 -11.84
C THR A 54 -10.82 9.43 -10.87
N LEU A 55 -10.60 9.58 -9.57
CA LEU A 55 -11.61 9.35 -8.54
C LEU A 55 -12.74 10.37 -8.65
N VAL A 56 -12.43 11.67 -8.74
CA VAL A 56 -13.42 12.75 -8.94
C VAL A 56 -14.25 12.49 -10.20
N LYS A 57 -13.60 12.15 -11.32
CA LYS A 57 -14.31 11.81 -12.56
C LYS A 57 -15.26 10.63 -12.34
N SER A 58 -14.77 9.56 -11.71
CA SER A 58 -15.57 8.35 -11.47
C SER A 58 -16.77 8.65 -10.56
N LEU A 59 -16.56 9.40 -9.48
CA LEU A 59 -17.63 9.82 -8.58
C LEU A 59 -18.74 10.58 -9.31
N LYS A 60 -18.37 11.50 -10.22
CA LYS A 60 -19.32 12.21 -11.08
C LYS A 60 -20.08 11.27 -12.01
N ASP A 61 -19.37 10.34 -12.65
CA ASP A 61 -19.98 9.33 -13.54
C ASP A 61 -21.00 8.44 -12.79
N PHE A 62 -20.83 8.26 -11.48
CA PHE A 62 -21.77 7.55 -10.59
C PHE A 62 -22.83 8.45 -9.93
N GLY A 63 -22.92 9.73 -10.30
CA GLY A 63 -23.95 10.66 -9.81
C GLY A 63 -23.65 11.30 -8.46
N HIS A 64 -22.40 11.29 -7.99
CA HIS A 64 -21.99 12.01 -6.79
C HIS A 64 -21.59 13.45 -7.13
N GLU A 65 -22.37 14.44 -6.65
CA GLU A 65 -22.12 15.86 -6.90
C GLU A 65 -21.05 16.46 -5.96
N LYS A 66 -20.99 15.98 -4.71
CA LYS A 66 -19.92 16.36 -3.77
C LYS A 66 -18.69 15.50 -4.06
N SER A 67 -17.57 16.15 -4.31
CA SER A 67 -16.29 15.50 -4.58
C SER A 67 -15.22 16.01 -3.64
N ILE A 68 -14.19 15.18 -3.46
CA ILE A 68 -12.95 15.55 -2.77
C ILE A 68 -12.08 16.46 -3.65
N THR A 69 -11.21 17.26 -3.02
CA THR A 69 -10.17 18.04 -3.72
C THR A 69 -8.78 17.43 -3.57
N GLU A 70 -7.83 17.88 -4.39
CA GLU A 70 -6.42 17.46 -4.29
C GLU A 70 -5.82 17.91 -2.95
N GLU A 71 -6.18 19.10 -2.46
CA GLU A 71 -5.73 19.64 -1.17
C GLU A 71 -6.26 18.83 0.01
N GLU A 72 -7.54 18.43 -0.01
CA GLU A 72 -8.11 17.58 1.04
C GLU A 72 -7.39 16.23 1.11
N VAL A 73 -7.07 15.63 -0.04
CA VAL A 73 -6.33 14.37 -0.09
C VAL A 73 -4.89 14.56 0.35
N ALA A 74 -4.22 15.63 -0.08
CA ALA A 74 -2.85 15.94 0.35
C ALA A 74 -2.75 16.13 1.87
N SER A 75 -3.69 16.89 2.46
CA SER A 75 -3.76 17.08 3.91
C SER A 75 -4.00 15.76 4.65
N GLU A 76 -4.87 14.89 4.14
CA GLU A 76 -5.10 13.57 4.74
C GLU A 76 -3.91 12.63 4.58
N ILE A 77 -3.15 12.71 3.48
CA ILE A 77 -1.88 11.98 3.32
C ILE A 77 -0.91 12.42 4.40
N GLU A 78 -0.68 13.72 4.59
CA GLU A 78 0.20 14.25 5.63
C GLU A 78 -0.23 13.79 7.03
N ARG A 79 -1.53 13.91 7.33
CA ARG A 79 -2.11 13.46 8.62
C ARG A 79 -1.90 11.97 8.88
N THR A 80 -1.77 11.15 7.83
CA THR A 80 -1.66 9.69 7.92
C THR A 80 -0.27 9.15 7.58
N GLU A 81 0.77 9.99 7.56
CA GLU A 81 2.13 9.60 7.19
C GLU A 81 2.67 8.38 7.97
N LEU A 82 2.42 8.33 9.29
CA LEU A 82 2.82 7.20 10.12
C LEU A 82 2.18 5.87 9.69
N VAL A 83 0.99 5.90 9.11
CA VAL A 83 0.33 4.70 8.54
C VAL A 83 1.09 4.23 7.30
N GLY A 84 1.56 5.16 6.46
CA GLY A 84 2.43 4.86 5.32
C GLY A 84 3.72 4.16 5.75
N ILE A 85 4.38 4.68 6.79
CA ILE A 85 5.60 4.07 7.36
C ILE A 85 5.30 2.68 7.94
N ALA A 86 4.21 2.54 8.70
CA ALA A 86 3.80 1.25 9.24
C ALA A 86 3.53 0.21 8.13
N ASN A 87 2.90 0.63 7.03
CA ASN A 87 2.68 -0.22 5.86
C ASN A 87 4.01 -0.64 5.22
N ALA A 88 4.97 0.28 5.05
CA ALA A 88 6.28 -0.03 4.49
C ALA A 88 7.00 -1.11 5.32
N ILE A 89 7.04 -0.95 6.64
CA ILE A 89 7.69 -1.92 7.55
C ILE A 89 7.06 -3.31 7.43
N ASN A 90 5.72 -3.39 7.42
CA ASN A 90 5.01 -4.66 7.39
C ASN A 90 5.05 -5.35 6.02
N VAL A 91 4.98 -4.59 4.92
CA VAL A 91 4.84 -5.16 3.58
C VAL A 91 6.19 -5.35 2.90
N LEU A 92 7.09 -4.36 2.98
CA LEU A 92 8.37 -4.45 2.28
C LEU A 92 9.28 -5.51 2.88
N SER A 93 9.19 -5.78 4.18
CA SER A 93 9.91 -6.90 4.82
C SER A 93 9.56 -8.23 4.17
N GLY A 94 8.27 -8.53 4.01
CA GLY A 94 7.81 -9.74 3.32
C GLY A 94 8.12 -9.72 1.82
N LEU A 95 8.03 -8.56 1.17
CA LEU A 95 8.28 -8.42 -0.28
C LEU A 95 9.75 -8.65 -0.66
N TYR A 96 10.67 -8.18 0.19
CA TYR A 96 12.12 -8.32 -0.02
C TYR A 96 12.73 -9.52 0.70
N MET A 97 11.94 -10.29 1.46
CA MET A 97 12.36 -11.54 2.08
C MET A 97 12.83 -12.52 1.01
N LYS A 98 14.00 -13.13 1.22
CA LYS A 98 14.49 -14.16 0.30
C LYS A 98 13.68 -15.43 0.50
N ALA A 99 13.51 -16.19 -0.58
CA ALA A 99 12.78 -17.46 -0.54
C ALA A 99 13.36 -18.47 0.47
N GLU A 100 14.68 -18.45 0.68
CA GLU A 100 15.37 -19.28 1.68
C GLU A 100 14.98 -18.96 3.13
N ASP A 101 14.62 -17.71 3.41
CA ASP A 101 14.22 -17.24 4.73
C ASP A 101 12.71 -17.47 4.99
N ALA A 102 11.91 -17.69 3.94
CA ALA A 102 10.47 -17.88 4.06
C ALA A 102 10.09 -19.15 4.85
N ALA A 103 10.89 -20.21 4.76
CA ALA A 103 10.67 -21.45 5.51
C ALA A 103 10.74 -21.23 7.04
N TYR A 104 11.61 -20.32 7.48
CA TYR A 104 11.70 -19.94 8.89
C TYR A 104 10.45 -19.19 9.35
N ALA A 105 9.93 -18.26 8.54
CA ALA A 105 8.70 -17.54 8.86
C ALA A 105 7.49 -18.48 9.01
N ASP A 106 7.36 -19.47 8.13
CA ASP A 106 6.29 -20.47 8.20
C ASP A 106 6.38 -21.32 9.48
N ASP A 107 7.58 -21.78 9.83
CA ASP A 107 7.80 -22.60 11.03
C ASP A 107 7.59 -21.77 12.30
N PHE A 108 8.03 -20.51 12.31
CA PHE A 108 7.77 -19.55 13.37
C PHE A 108 6.26 -19.34 13.58
N ILE A 109 5.48 -19.10 12.52
CA ILE A 109 4.03 -18.92 12.62
C ILE A 109 3.37 -20.19 13.15
N LYS A 110 3.74 -21.37 12.64
CA LYS A 110 3.20 -22.65 13.11
C LYS A 110 3.52 -22.89 14.58
N GLU A 111 4.74 -22.59 15.02
CA GLU A 111 5.13 -22.73 16.43
C GLU A 111 4.37 -21.74 17.32
N ALA A 112 4.24 -20.48 16.88
CA ALA A 112 3.49 -19.47 17.62
C ALA A 112 2.02 -19.85 17.80
N LEU A 113 1.39 -20.38 16.74
CA LEU A 113 0.02 -20.89 16.80
C LEU A 113 -0.11 -22.13 17.72
N LYS A 114 0.86 -23.05 17.66
CA LYS A 114 0.88 -24.27 18.47
C LYS A 114 1.07 -23.96 19.96
N THR A 115 1.97 -23.05 20.29
CA THR A 115 2.36 -22.72 21.66
C THR A 115 1.53 -21.59 22.26
N LYS A 116 0.81 -20.83 21.42
CA LYS A 116 0.14 -19.56 21.78
C LYS A 116 1.10 -18.53 22.38
N GLN A 117 2.36 -18.56 21.98
CA GLN A 117 3.41 -17.65 22.43
C GLN A 117 4.26 -17.18 21.25
N ILE A 118 4.67 -15.91 21.27
CA ILE A 118 5.65 -15.38 20.32
C ILE A 118 7.02 -15.43 20.99
N LYS A 119 7.95 -16.21 20.42
CA LYS A 119 9.34 -16.32 20.88
C LYS A 119 10.28 -15.84 19.80
N ILE A 120 10.93 -14.70 20.04
CA ILE A 120 11.93 -14.14 19.13
C ILE A 120 13.26 -14.82 19.45
N ASP A 121 13.85 -15.55 18.49
CA ASP A 121 15.15 -16.19 18.63
C ASP A 121 16.28 -15.28 18.07
N SER A 122 17.53 -15.76 18.08
CA SER A 122 18.69 -15.00 17.59
C SER A 122 18.67 -14.70 16.09
N ARG A 123 17.73 -15.28 15.34
CA ARG A 123 17.47 -15.01 13.92
C ARG A 123 16.42 -13.92 13.71
N GLY A 124 15.82 -13.39 14.79
CA GLY A 124 14.83 -12.32 14.74
C GLY A 124 13.42 -12.79 14.39
N MET A 125 12.51 -11.84 14.18
CA MET A 125 11.31 -12.06 13.35
C MET A 125 11.70 -11.90 11.89
#